data_AF-A0AAI8G0H5-F1
#
_entry.id   AF-A0AAI8G0H5-F1
#
_cell.length_a   1.000
_cell.length_b   1.000
_cell.length_c   1.000
_cell.angle_alpha   90.00
_cell.angle_beta   90.00
_cell.angle_gamma   90.00
#
_symmetry.space_group_name_H-M   'P 1'
#
loop_
_entity.id
_entity.type
_entity.pdbx_description
1 polymer ?
#
loop_
_entity_poly.entity_id
_entity_poly.type
_entity_poly.pdbx_seq_one_letter_code
_entity_poly.pdbx_strand_id
1 'polypeptide(L)'
;MRILYMALVALICLSFTASTVSKTAVKCMIQMKNYTGEGAYIVVSVTDKEGEYKETIYVYGKDPEWYSEIDSWWKFYGKHRPDIDAISGETIAGGERSISVLEIPTQYINSNHKLRFETAVEDQDYNEVDLELDLTDSNLKSKVDGTGWIRYVRLMPQK
;
A
#
# COMPACT_ATOMS: atom_id res chain seq x y z
N MET A 1 -7.78 36.40 37.68
CA MET A 1 -6.58 35.98 36.93
C MET A 1 -6.25 34.49 37.13
N ARG A 2 -5.99 33.99 38.35
CA ARG A 2 -5.58 32.58 38.59
C ARG A 2 -6.60 31.50 38.14
N ILE A 3 -7.90 31.80 38.24
CA ILE A 3 -9.00 30.91 37.81
C ILE A 3 -9.14 30.90 36.28
N LEU A 4 -8.79 32.02 35.62
CA LEU A 4 -8.82 32.14 34.16
C LEU A 4 -7.69 31.33 33.51
N TYR A 5 -6.51 31.28 34.14
CA TYR A 5 -5.39 30.42 33.73
C TYR A 5 -5.67 28.92 33.93
N MET A 6 -6.38 28.53 34.99
CA MET A 6 -6.80 27.12 35.18
C MET A 6 -7.82 26.67 34.13
N ALA A 7 -8.75 27.53 33.73
CA ALA A 7 -9.71 27.23 32.65
C ALA A 7 -9.03 27.12 31.28
N LEU A 8 -8.00 27.93 31.02
CA LEU A 8 -7.23 27.89 29.78
C LEU A 8 -6.37 26.61 29.66
N VAL A 9 -5.81 26.11 30.77
CA VAL A 9 -5.04 24.85 30.79
C VAL A 9 -5.94 23.62 30.66
N ALA A 10 -7.16 23.66 31.21
CA ALA A 10 -8.12 22.56 31.08
C ALA A 10 -8.66 22.39 29.65
N LEU A 11 -8.71 23.47 28.85
CA LEU A 11 -9.20 23.44 27.47
C LEU A 11 -8.18 22.83 26.47
N ILE A 12 -6.88 22.86 26.80
CA ILE A 12 -5.81 22.33 25.95
C ILE A 12 -5.79 20.79 25.97
N CYS A 13 -6.32 20.15 27.01
CA CYS A 13 -6.34 18.69 27.15
C CYS A 13 -7.47 17.98 26.37
N LEU A 14 -8.42 18.70 25.75
CA LEU A 14 -9.60 18.09 25.09
C LEU A 14 -9.46 17.87 23.57
N SER A 15 -8.33 18.20 22.95
CA SER A 15 -8.27 18.33 21.48
C SER A 15 -7.61 17.17 20.72
N PHE A 16 -7.20 16.08 21.37
CA PHE A 16 -6.67 14.89 20.68
C PHE A 16 -7.71 13.78 20.61
N THR A 17 -8.72 13.94 19.77
CA THR A 17 -9.46 12.78 19.24
C THR A 17 -8.62 12.19 18.11
N ALA A 18 -7.90 11.10 18.38
CA ALA A 18 -7.33 10.30 17.30
C ALA A 18 -8.49 9.80 16.44
N SER A 19 -8.65 10.36 15.23
CA SER A 19 -9.64 9.88 14.28
C SER A 19 -9.25 8.45 13.91
N THR A 20 -10.03 7.48 14.38
CA THR A 20 -9.86 6.09 13.95
C THR A 20 -10.31 6.00 12.51
N VAL A 21 -9.35 5.99 11.58
CA VAL A 21 -9.64 5.72 10.17
C VAL A 21 -10.14 4.29 10.08
N SER A 22 -11.41 4.12 9.68
CA SER A 22 -11.97 2.80 9.41
C SER A 22 -11.21 2.16 8.26
N LYS A 23 -10.80 0.90 8.45
CA LYS A 23 -10.13 0.10 7.43
C LYS A 23 -10.96 -1.13 7.09
N THR A 24 -10.86 -1.55 5.84
CA THR A 24 -11.46 -2.76 5.30
C THR A 24 -10.34 -3.75 5.01
N ALA A 25 -10.36 -4.88 5.71
CA ALA A 25 -9.39 -5.97 5.53
C ALA A 25 -9.70 -6.75 4.25
N VAL A 26 -8.75 -6.77 3.32
CA VAL A 26 -8.85 -7.50 2.05
C VAL A 26 -7.69 -8.46 1.91
N LYS A 27 -7.98 -9.76 1.82
CA LYS A 27 -6.96 -10.76 1.55
C LYS A 27 -6.48 -10.57 0.11
N CYS A 28 -5.18 -10.36 -0.05
CA CYS A 28 -4.50 -10.22 -1.33
C CYS A 28 -3.60 -11.41 -1.56
N MET A 29 -3.84 -12.14 -2.64
CA MET A 29 -2.96 -13.20 -3.11
C MET A 29 -2.25 -12.70 -4.37
N ILE A 30 -0.93 -12.69 -4.37
CA ILE A 30 -0.11 -12.35 -5.53
C ILE A 30 0.56 -13.63 -6.04
N GLN A 31 0.44 -13.89 -7.34
CA GLN A 31 1.19 -14.93 -8.03
C GLN A 31 2.20 -14.27 -8.96
N MET A 32 3.49 -14.58 -8.81
CA MET A 32 4.54 -14.05 -9.68
C MET A 32 4.64 -14.83 -11.00
N LYS A 33 5.10 -14.16 -12.06
CA LYS A 33 5.60 -14.83 -13.27
C LYS A 33 6.86 -15.61 -12.93
N ASN A 34 7.19 -16.61 -13.75
CA ASN A 34 8.41 -17.39 -13.55
C ASN A 34 9.58 -16.53 -14.05
N TYR A 35 10.60 -16.34 -13.22
CA TYR A 35 11.86 -15.70 -13.57
C TYR A 35 12.95 -16.19 -12.61
N THR A 36 14.20 -15.86 -12.91
CA THR A 36 15.37 -16.17 -12.06
C THR A 36 15.96 -14.89 -11.51
N GLY A 37 16.50 -14.93 -10.29
CA GLY A 37 17.04 -13.76 -9.59
C GLY A 37 16.40 -13.61 -8.22
N GLU A 38 16.58 -12.44 -7.63
CA GLU A 38 16.08 -12.13 -6.29
C GLU A 38 14.55 -11.94 -6.24
N GLY A 39 14.01 -11.93 -5.03
CA GLY A 39 12.58 -11.67 -4.81
C GLY A 39 12.19 -10.27 -5.26
N ALA A 40 11.02 -10.14 -5.90
CA ALA A 40 10.50 -8.85 -6.30
C ALA A 40 10.11 -8.02 -5.08
N TYR A 41 10.54 -6.77 -5.08
CA TYR A 41 9.92 -5.72 -4.29
C TYR A 41 8.59 -5.35 -4.93
N ILE A 42 7.54 -5.32 -4.11
CA ILE A 42 6.20 -4.94 -4.58
C ILE A 42 5.61 -3.91 -3.64
N VAL A 43 5.21 -2.76 -4.16
CA VAL A 43 4.53 -1.73 -3.38
C VAL A 43 3.07 -1.68 -3.79
N VAL A 44 2.19 -1.79 -2.80
CA VAL A 44 0.74 -1.65 -2.98
C VAL A 44 0.32 -0.30 -2.44
N SER A 45 -0.19 0.57 -3.32
CA SER A 45 -0.54 1.95 -2.99
C SER A 45 -1.96 2.30 -3.42
N VAL A 46 -2.58 3.24 -2.71
CA VAL A 46 -3.77 3.95 -3.18
C VAL A 46 -3.35 5.14 -4.01
N THR A 47 -3.93 5.27 -5.19
CA THR A 47 -3.80 6.46 -6.07
C THR A 47 -5.18 7.05 -6.35
N ASP A 48 -5.26 8.34 -6.65
CA ASP A 48 -6.49 8.94 -7.18
C ASP A 48 -6.65 8.71 -8.69
N LYS A 49 -7.72 9.27 -9.27
CA LYS A 49 -8.03 9.15 -10.70
C LYS A 49 -6.97 9.80 -11.60
N GLU A 50 -6.21 10.77 -11.10
CA GLU A 50 -5.07 11.38 -11.79
C GLU A 50 -3.80 10.54 -11.68
N GLY A 51 -3.78 9.52 -10.82
CA GLY A 51 -2.63 8.67 -10.57
C GLY A 51 -1.72 9.17 -9.45
N GLU A 52 -2.15 10.19 -8.70
CA GLU A 52 -1.39 10.75 -7.58
C GLU A 52 -1.52 9.84 -6.36
N TYR A 53 -0.38 9.54 -5.73
CA TYR A 53 -0.31 8.71 -4.53
C TYR A 53 -1.06 9.35 -3.35
N LYS A 54 -1.79 8.52 -2.60
CA LYS A 54 -2.49 8.89 -1.37
C LYS A 54 -1.95 8.17 -0.15
N GLU A 55 -1.75 6.86 -0.25
CA GLU A 55 -1.34 6.05 0.89
C GLU A 55 -0.67 4.74 0.45
N THR A 56 0.40 4.36 1.14
CA THR A 56 0.99 3.02 0.99
C THR A 56 0.22 2.04 1.84
N ILE A 57 -0.27 0.96 1.24
CA ILE A 57 -1.10 -0.05 1.90
C ILE A 57 -0.27 -1.24 2.36
N TYR A 58 0.68 -1.68 1.54
CA TYR A 58 1.56 -2.80 1.88
C TYR A 58 2.84 -2.76 1.05
N VAL A 59 3.94 -3.26 1.61
CA VAL A 59 5.23 -3.41 0.93
C VAL A 59 5.73 -4.85 1.07
N TYR A 60 5.98 -5.52 -0.05
CA TYR A 60 6.70 -6.78 -0.08
C TYR A 60 8.17 -6.45 -0.28
N GLY A 61 8.97 -6.66 0.75
CA GLY A 61 10.35 -6.23 0.87
C GLY A 61 10.58 -5.38 2.12
N LYS A 62 11.55 -5.80 2.95
CA LYS A 62 11.87 -5.14 4.23
C LYS A 62 13.19 -4.38 4.22
N ASP A 63 14.05 -4.65 3.25
CA ASP A 63 15.36 -4.02 3.23
C ASP A 63 15.27 -2.65 2.54
N PRO A 64 15.51 -1.55 3.29
CA PRO A 64 15.37 -0.21 2.77
C PRO A 64 16.43 0.15 1.73
N GLU A 65 17.50 -0.64 1.58
CA GLU A 65 18.52 -0.44 0.54
C GLU A 65 17.90 -0.49 -0.88
N TRP A 66 16.85 -1.30 -1.05
CA TRP A 66 16.22 -1.54 -2.35
C TRP A 66 14.99 -0.67 -2.62
N TYR A 67 14.58 0.15 -1.67
CA TYR A 67 13.39 0.99 -1.82
C TYR A 67 13.53 2.06 -2.91
N SER A 68 14.75 2.45 -3.28
CA SER A 68 14.99 3.34 -4.42
C SER A 68 14.71 2.71 -5.78
N GLU A 69 14.64 1.37 -5.86
CA GLU A 69 14.31 0.67 -7.11
C GLU A 69 12.82 0.80 -7.48
N ILE A 70 11.97 1.19 -6.54
CA ILE A 70 10.57 1.56 -6.79
C ILE A 70 10.50 3.09 -6.97
N ASP A 71 11.00 3.57 -8.10
CA ASP A 71 11.35 4.99 -8.33
C ASP A 71 10.19 5.97 -8.06
N SER A 72 8.98 5.71 -8.59
CA SER A 72 7.84 6.63 -8.40
C SER A 72 7.37 6.69 -6.94
N TRP A 73 7.22 5.55 -6.28
CA TRP A 73 6.91 5.49 -4.85
C TRP A 73 7.99 6.16 -3.99
N TRP A 74 9.27 5.91 -4.30
CA TRP A 74 10.38 6.46 -3.56
C TRP A 74 10.44 7.98 -3.62
N LYS A 75 10.11 8.54 -4.80
CA LYS A 75 9.98 9.98 -5.04
C LYS A 75 8.80 10.60 -4.30
N PHE A 76 7.66 9.90 -4.22
CA PHE A 76 6.44 10.40 -3.57
C PHE A 76 6.69 10.86 -2.12
N TYR A 77 7.38 10.06 -1.32
CA TYR A 77 7.69 10.43 0.07
C TYR A 77 8.87 11.42 0.20
N GLY A 78 9.75 11.47 -0.81
CA GLY A 78 10.88 12.38 -0.85
C GLY A 78 11.73 12.29 0.43
N LYS A 79 11.84 13.40 1.16
CA LYS A 79 12.67 13.49 2.38
C LYS A 79 11.99 12.88 3.62
N HIS A 80 10.67 12.78 3.65
CA HIS A 80 9.94 12.31 4.83
C HIS A 80 9.20 11.02 4.51
N ARG A 81 9.76 9.91 5.01
CA ARG A 81 9.25 8.57 4.76
C ARG A 81 8.53 8.07 6.01
N PRO A 82 7.29 7.56 5.90
CA PRO A 82 6.60 6.96 7.02
C PRO A 82 7.32 5.68 7.45
N ASP A 83 7.15 5.31 8.71
CA ASP A 83 7.48 3.97 9.18
C ASP A 83 6.50 2.97 8.55
N ILE A 84 7.04 1.93 7.93
CA ILE A 84 6.30 0.89 7.22
C ILE A 84 6.51 -0.50 7.82
N ASP A 85 7.14 -0.62 9.00
CA ASP A 85 7.39 -1.90 9.68
C ASP A 85 6.09 -2.69 9.89
N ALA A 86 4.99 -1.99 10.17
CA ALA A 86 3.67 -2.60 10.37
C ALA A 86 2.97 -3.07 9.07
N ILE A 87 3.45 -2.65 7.91
CA ILE A 87 2.85 -2.94 6.60
C ILE A 87 3.86 -3.56 5.61
N SER A 88 4.98 -4.08 6.11
CA SER A 88 6.02 -4.71 5.30
C SER A 88 6.10 -6.23 5.51
N GLY A 89 6.44 -6.94 4.44
CA GLY A 89 6.58 -8.40 4.40
C GLY A 89 7.80 -8.83 3.60
N GLU A 90 8.01 -10.13 3.45
CA GLU A 90 9.10 -10.65 2.60
C GLU A 90 8.87 -10.30 1.12
N THR A 91 9.96 -10.22 0.35
CA THR A 91 9.88 -10.17 -1.13
C THR A 91 9.30 -11.48 -1.67
N ILE A 92 8.86 -11.49 -2.94
CA ILE A 92 8.25 -12.67 -3.56
C ILE A 92 9.12 -13.14 -4.73
N ALA A 93 9.65 -14.36 -4.67
CA ALA A 93 10.50 -14.89 -5.73
C ALA A 93 9.73 -15.28 -7.00
N GLY A 94 10.46 -15.46 -8.09
CA GLY A 94 9.91 -15.86 -9.38
C GLY A 94 9.11 -17.16 -9.30
N GLY A 95 7.88 -17.13 -9.80
CA GLY A 95 6.95 -18.26 -9.78
C GLY A 95 6.28 -18.53 -8.42
N GLU A 96 6.72 -17.86 -7.36
CA GLU A 96 6.12 -18.03 -6.04
C GLU A 96 4.78 -17.29 -5.90
N ARG A 97 4.13 -17.58 -4.76
CA ARG A 97 2.87 -16.98 -4.37
C ARG A 97 2.96 -16.49 -2.94
N SER A 98 2.45 -15.29 -2.70
CA SER A 98 2.27 -14.75 -1.36
C SER A 98 0.79 -14.44 -1.08
N ILE A 99 0.43 -14.45 0.20
CA ILE A 99 -0.89 -14.03 0.69
C ILE A 99 -0.68 -13.09 1.86
N SER A 100 -1.24 -11.88 1.77
CA SER A 100 -1.28 -10.90 2.84
C SER A 100 -2.70 -10.39 3.06
N VAL A 101 -2.90 -9.62 4.13
CA VAL A 101 -4.12 -8.85 4.36
C VAL A 101 -3.78 -7.39 4.16
N LEU A 102 -4.47 -6.76 3.20
CA LEU A 102 -4.38 -5.33 2.93
C LEU A 102 -5.42 -4.63 3.81
N GLU A 103 -4.97 -3.72 4.64
CA GLU A 103 -5.83 -2.88 5.48
C GLU A 103 -6.13 -1.57 4.75
N ILE A 104 -7.11 -1.59 3.86
CA ILE A 104 -7.42 -0.46 2.97
C ILE A 104 -8.34 0.52 3.70
N PRO A 105 -7.99 1.81 3.83
CA PRO A 105 -8.88 2.81 4.40
C PRO A 105 -10.21 2.86 3.64
N THR A 106 -11.31 2.65 4.37
CA THR A 106 -12.66 2.49 3.80
C THR A 106 -13.09 3.73 2.99
N GLN A 107 -12.55 4.91 3.31
CA GLN A 107 -12.81 6.16 2.58
C GLN A 107 -12.37 6.13 1.10
N TYR A 108 -11.43 5.27 0.72
CA TYR A 108 -10.96 5.14 -0.67
C TYR A 108 -11.81 4.17 -1.51
N ILE A 109 -12.70 3.39 -0.88
CA ILE A 109 -13.54 2.41 -1.57
C ILE A 109 -14.79 3.12 -2.14
N ASN A 110 -15.11 2.82 -3.40
CA ASN A 110 -16.18 3.44 -4.20
C ASN A 110 -16.07 4.98 -4.29
N SER A 111 -14.85 5.53 -4.24
CA SER A 111 -14.61 6.98 -4.22
C SER A 111 -13.63 7.47 -5.30
N ASN A 112 -13.60 6.80 -6.46
CA ASN A 112 -12.72 7.12 -7.61
C ASN A 112 -11.21 7.06 -7.31
N HIS A 113 -10.82 6.19 -6.39
CA HIS A 113 -9.43 5.83 -6.15
C HIS A 113 -9.12 4.46 -6.76
N LYS A 114 -7.83 4.17 -6.88
CA LYS A 114 -7.33 2.92 -7.42
C LYS A 114 -6.36 2.27 -6.46
N LEU A 115 -6.21 0.96 -6.59
CA LEU A 115 -5.16 0.18 -5.95
C LEU A 115 -4.11 -0.14 -7.01
N ARG A 116 -2.89 0.38 -6.84
CA ARG A 116 -1.77 0.17 -7.75
C ARG A 116 -0.75 -0.77 -7.12
N PHE A 117 -0.19 -1.65 -7.94
CA PHE A 117 0.91 -2.53 -7.64
C PHE A 117 2.09 -2.13 -8.51
N GLU A 118 3.16 -1.67 -7.87
CA GLU A 118 4.45 -1.40 -8.50
C GLU A 118 5.39 -2.55 -8.20
N THR A 119 6.24 -2.93 -9.15
CA THR A 119 7.18 -4.03 -8.95
C THR A 119 8.58 -3.68 -9.42
N ALA A 120 9.60 -4.08 -8.67
CA ALA A 120 10.99 -4.09 -9.12
C ALA A 120 11.63 -5.40 -8.69
N VAL A 121 12.47 -5.95 -9.55
CA VAL A 121 13.36 -7.06 -9.22
C VAL A 121 14.78 -6.50 -9.26
N GLU A 122 15.58 -6.82 -8.25
CA GLU A 122 16.98 -6.37 -8.16
C GLU A 122 17.74 -6.67 -9.45
N ASP A 123 18.50 -5.67 -9.92
CA ASP A 123 19.25 -5.69 -11.18
C ASP A 123 18.42 -5.97 -12.44
N GLN A 124 17.10 -5.81 -12.39
CA GLN A 124 16.16 -6.05 -13.48
C GLN A 124 15.15 -4.90 -13.64
N ASP A 125 14.05 -5.14 -14.36
CA ASP A 125 13.09 -4.10 -14.71
C ASP A 125 12.24 -3.62 -13.53
N TYR A 126 11.99 -2.32 -13.49
CA TYR A 126 10.95 -1.68 -12.69
C TYR A 126 9.68 -1.48 -13.52
N ASN A 127 8.53 -1.85 -12.96
CA ASN A 127 7.20 -1.61 -13.52
C ASN A 127 6.38 -0.73 -12.57
N GLU A 128 6.23 0.55 -12.91
CA GLU A 128 5.40 1.50 -12.16
C GLU A 128 3.92 1.09 -12.13
N VAL A 129 3.41 0.47 -13.19
CA VAL A 129 2.03 -0.03 -13.21
C VAL A 129 2.01 -1.47 -13.69
N ASP A 130 2.43 -2.38 -12.81
CA ASP A 130 2.30 -3.82 -13.05
C ASP A 130 0.82 -4.25 -13.00
N LEU A 131 0.08 -3.71 -12.04
CA LEU A 131 -1.36 -3.92 -11.93
C LEU A 131 -2.04 -2.71 -11.31
N GLU A 132 -3.17 -2.31 -11.86
CA GLU A 132 -4.00 -1.25 -11.30
C GLU A 132 -5.48 -1.58 -11.48
N LEU A 133 -6.28 -1.36 -10.44
CA LEU A 133 -7.73 -1.54 -10.49
C LEU A 133 -8.45 -0.49 -9.65
N ASP A 134 -9.64 -0.08 -10.07
CA ASP A 134 -10.48 0.83 -9.29
C ASP A 134 -10.86 0.18 -7.96
N LEU A 135 -10.77 0.93 -6.86
CA LEU A 135 -11.16 0.49 -5.52
C LEU A 135 -12.68 0.48 -5.40
N THR A 136 -13.31 -0.59 -5.88
CA THR A 136 -14.75 -0.81 -5.75
C THR A 136 -15.05 -2.14 -5.05
N ASP A 137 -16.22 -2.25 -4.41
CA ASP A 137 -16.61 -3.50 -3.73
C ASP A 137 -16.63 -4.73 -4.65
N SER A 138 -16.89 -4.53 -5.94
CA SER A 138 -16.83 -5.59 -6.95
C SER A 138 -15.40 -5.98 -7.25
N ASN A 139 -14.52 -5.00 -7.44
CA ASN A 139 -13.11 -5.22 -7.79
C ASN A 139 -12.32 -5.83 -6.62
N LEU A 140 -12.69 -5.56 -5.38
CA LEU A 140 -12.09 -6.19 -4.19
C LEU A 140 -12.39 -7.71 -4.07
N LYS A 141 -13.16 -8.29 -5.00
CA LYS A 141 -13.44 -9.74 -5.11
C LYS A 141 -12.84 -10.35 -6.39
N SER A 142 -12.11 -9.56 -7.17
CA SER A 142 -11.68 -9.91 -8.51
C SER A 142 -10.36 -10.70 -8.52
N LYS A 143 -10.10 -11.30 -9.68
CA LYS A 143 -8.78 -11.77 -10.08
C LYS A 143 -8.38 -10.95 -11.30
N VAL A 144 -7.23 -10.30 -11.22
CA VAL A 144 -6.72 -9.39 -12.26
C VAL A 144 -5.32 -9.82 -12.64
N ASP A 145 -5.04 -9.91 -13.93
CA ASP A 145 -3.71 -10.28 -14.44
C ASP A 145 -2.78 -9.06 -14.41
N GLY A 146 -1.50 -9.29 -14.13
CA GLY A 146 -0.47 -8.26 -14.15
C GLY A 146 0.16 -8.09 -15.53
N THR A 147 0.73 -6.93 -15.80
CA THR A 147 1.42 -6.59 -17.04
C THR A 147 2.93 -6.82 -16.93
N GLY A 148 3.52 -6.67 -15.74
CA GLY A 148 4.95 -6.75 -15.41
C GLY A 148 5.37 -8.08 -14.79
N TRP A 149 5.97 -8.08 -13.60
CA TRP A 149 6.43 -9.27 -12.88
C TRP A 149 5.30 -10.10 -12.26
N ILE A 150 4.16 -9.47 -11.97
CA ILE A 150 2.99 -10.14 -11.43
C ILE A 150 2.30 -10.94 -12.56
N ARG A 151 2.02 -12.22 -12.30
CA ARG A 151 1.14 -13.00 -13.19
C ARG A 151 -0.31 -12.61 -12.95
N TYR A 152 -0.76 -12.65 -11.70
CA TYR A 152 -2.08 -12.15 -11.30
C TYR A 152 -2.15 -11.82 -9.82
N VAL A 153 -3.10 -10.96 -9.46
CA VAL A 153 -3.58 -10.71 -8.10
C VAL A 153 -5.00 -11.25 -7.95
N ARG A 154 -5.29 -11.86 -6.80
CA ARG A 154 -6.66 -12.21 -6.41
C ARG A 154 -7.01 -11.56 -5.08
N LEU A 155 -8.09 -10.78 -5.07
CA LEU A 155 -8.59 -10.08 -3.90
C LEU A 155 -9.84 -10.76 -3.34
N MET A 156 -9.93 -10.84 -2.02
CA MET A 156 -11.05 -11.44 -1.31
C MET A 156 -11.31 -10.66 -0.02
N PRO A 157 -12.45 -9.97 0.13
CA PRO A 157 -12.77 -9.25 1.36
C PRO A 157 -12.81 -10.23 2.54
N GLN A 158 -12.21 -9.86 3.68
CA GLN A 158 -12.40 -10.59 4.93
C GLN A 158 -13.73 -10.13 5.54
N LYS A 159 -14.54 -11.10 5.98
CA LYS A 159 -15.79 -10.84 6.71
C LYS A 159 -15.56 -10.95 8.20
#